data_AF-A0A655PY29-F1
#
_entry.id   AF-A0A655PY29-F1
#
_cell.length_a   1.000
_cell.length_b   1.000
_cell.length_c   1.000
_cell.angle_alpha   90.00
_cell.angle_beta   90.00
_cell.angle_gamma   90.00
#
_symmetry.space_group_name_H-M   'P 1'
#
loop_
_entity.id
_entity.type
_entity.pdbx_description
1 polymer ?
#
loop_
_entity_poly.entity_id
_entity_poly.type
_entity_poly.pdbx_seq_one_letter_code
_entity_poly.pdbx_strand_id
1 'polypeptide(L)'
;MVAKTAQRLLNELPQAGVARLLWVGGAGSLEVAPGVKLVTVPGFPEEYKGEALAQGEALEVFRASNSDVNWTFVSPAAEIFPGDKQGQYRVGGDQLLTDSEGNSRISVADYAVALIDELEYAEHPRQRIGVAY
;
A
#
# COMPACT_ATOMS: atom_id res chain seq x y z
N MET A 1 2.86 15.96 4.67
CA MET A 1 4.29 15.77 4.32
C MET A 1 4.43 14.63 3.31
N VAL A 2 3.84 13.47 3.59
CA VAL A 2 3.84 12.26 2.74
C VAL A 2 3.47 12.54 1.26
N ALA A 3 2.32 13.16 1.00
CA ALA A 3 1.88 13.47 -0.37
C ALA A 3 2.85 14.38 -1.16
N LYS A 4 3.49 15.35 -0.48
CA LYS A 4 4.52 16.20 -1.10
C LYS A 4 5.76 15.39 -1.47
N THR A 5 6.16 14.43 -0.62
CA THR A 5 7.26 13.51 -0.93
C THR A 5 6.91 12.62 -2.11
N ALA A 6 5.70 12.04 -2.15
CA ALA A 6 5.23 11.25 -3.29
C ALA A 6 5.30 12.06 -4.59
N GLN A 7 4.75 13.27 -4.60
CA GLN A 7 4.80 14.16 -5.77
C GLN A 7 6.24 14.44 -6.21
N ARG A 8 7.13 14.72 -5.26
CA ARG A 8 8.54 15.00 -5.54
C ARG A 8 9.23 13.80 -6.17
N LEU A 9 9.11 12.62 -5.58
CA LEU A 9 9.74 11.41 -6.11
C LEU A 9 9.20 11.03 -7.49
N LEU A 10 7.89 11.14 -7.69
CA LEU A 10 7.27 10.90 -9.00
C LEU A 10 7.83 11.86 -10.07
N ASN A 11 8.18 13.11 -9.72
CA ASN A 11 8.71 14.08 -10.68
C ASN A 11 10.22 13.95 -10.89
N GLU A 12 10.98 13.63 -9.85
CA GLU A 12 12.45 13.69 -9.87
C GLU A 12 13.09 12.35 -10.25
N LEU A 13 12.51 11.20 -9.86
CA LEU A 13 13.09 9.88 -10.12
C LEU A 13 13.28 9.57 -11.61
N PRO A 14 12.31 9.85 -12.52
CA PRO A 14 12.54 9.65 -13.95
C PRO A 14 13.72 10.46 -14.49
N GLN A 15 13.93 11.68 -14.00
CA GLN A 15 15.05 12.54 -14.42
C GLN A 15 16.40 12.01 -13.96
N ALA A 16 16.41 11.23 -12.88
CA ALA A 16 17.59 10.51 -12.41
C ALA A 16 17.79 9.14 -13.10
N GLY A 17 16.98 8.79 -14.10
CA GLY A 17 17.04 7.51 -14.81
C GLY A 17 16.46 6.34 -14.01
N VAL A 18 15.70 6.59 -12.94
CA VAL A 18 15.05 5.55 -12.15
C VAL A 18 13.74 5.14 -12.82
N ALA A 19 13.65 3.88 -13.22
CA ALA A 19 12.50 3.34 -13.92
C ALA A 19 11.41 2.74 -13.00
N ARG A 20 11.73 2.41 -11.75
CA ARG A 20 10.85 1.66 -10.84
C ARG A 20 10.79 2.32 -9.46
N LEU A 21 9.58 2.45 -8.91
CA LEU A 21 9.34 2.93 -7.55
C LEU A 21 8.32 2.03 -6.86
N LEU A 22 8.68 1.41 -5.74
CA LEU A 22 7.71 0.80 -4.85
C LEU A 22 7.54 1.70 -3.62
N TRP A 23 6.30 2.00 -3.28
CA TRP A 23 5.96 2.85 -2.15
C TRP A 23 5.31 2.03 -1.05
N VAL A 24 5.88 2.07 0.15
CA VAL A 24 5.27 1.49 1.36
C VAL A 24 4.09 2.38 1.77
N GLY A 25 2.89 1.89 1.50
CA GLY A 25 1.63 2.57 1.76
C GLY A 25 1.09 2.32 3.16
N GLY A 26 -0.21 2.56 3.33
CA GLY A 26 -0.96 2.25 4.55
C GLY A 26 -2.25 1.52 4.23
N ALA A 27 -2.78 0.79 5.22
CA ALA A 27 -4.03 0.04 5.08
C ALA A 27 -5.28 0.93 5.10
N GLY A 28 -5.20 2.12 5.69
CA GLY A 28 -6.36 2.99 5.93
C GLY A 28 -7.15 3.41 4.68
N SER A 29 -6.52 3.41 3.49
CA SER A 29 -7.17 3.70 2.21
C SER A 29 -7.68 2.46 1.46
N LEU A 30 -7.47 1.24 1.98
CA LEU A 30 -8.15 0.03 1.49
C LEU A 30 -9.65 0.13 1.77
N GLU A 31 -10.44 -0.46 0.90
CA GLU A 31 -11.89 -0.43 0.96
C GLU A 31 -12.44 -1.65 1.73
N VAL A 32 -13.28 -1.41 2.74
CA VAL A 32 -14.02 -2.49 3.44
C VAL A 32 -15.33 -2.85 2.73
N ALA A 33 -15.79 -1.94 1.88
CA ALA A 33 -16.87 -2.10 0.93
C ALA A 33 -16.64 -1.08 -0.21
N PRO A 34 -17.26 -1.23 -1.39
CA PRO A 34 -17.06 -0.29 -2.50
C PRO A 34 -17.20 1.18 -2.09
N GLY A 35 -16.11 1.94 -2.20
CA GLY A 35 -16.03 3.36 -1.85
C GLY A 35 -15.94 3.68 -0.35
N VAL A 36 -15.92 2.69 0.54
CA VAL A 36 -15.82 2.86 2.00
C VAL A 36 -14.40 2.54 2.46
N LYS A 37 -13.57 3.57 2.63
CA LYS A 37 -12.18 3.43 3.09
C LYS A 37 -12.12 2.99 4.56
N LEU A 38 -11.20 2.11 4.92
CA LEU A 38 -11.01 1.59 6.28
C LEU A 38 -10.87 2.72 7.32
N VAL A 39 -10.13 3.80 7.02
CA VAL A 39 -9.95 4.95 7.93
C VAL A 39 -11.26 5.68 8.29
N THR A 40 -12.34 5.44 7.54
CA THR A 40 -13.66 6.06 7.77
C THR A 40 -14.60 5.21 8.64
N VAL A 41 -14.23 3.97 8.94
CA VAL A 41 -15.10 3.08 9.71
C VAL A 41 -15.21 3.53 11.17
N PRO A 42 -16.37 3.37 11.82
CA PRO A 42 -16.49 3.59 13.26
C PRO A 42 -15.49 2.72 14.04
N GLY A 43 -14.83 3.31 15.03
CA GLY A 43 -13.87 2.59 15.88
C GLY A 43 -12.46 2.43 15.28
N PHE A 44 -12.16 3.07 14.14
CA PHE A 44 -10.78 3.15 13.65
C PHE A 44 -9.86 3.77 14.73
N PRO A 45 -8.69 3.18 15.05
CA PRO A 45 -7.84 3.69 16.12
C PRO A 45 -7.33 5.11 15.83
N GLU A 46 -7.63 6.05 16.73
CA GLU A 46 -7.34 7.48 16.53
C GLU A 46 -5.83 7.74 16.39
N GLU A 47 -5.00 6.98 17.09
CA GLU A 47 -3.53 7.03 17.01
C GLU A 47 -2.96 6.78 15.61
N TYR A 48 -3.64 5.97 14.78
CA TYR A 48 -3.20 5.67 13.41
C TYR A 48 -3.86 6.57 12.35
N LYS A 49 -4.86 7.36 12.73
CA LYS A 49 -5.73 8.06 11.78
C LYS A 49 -4.98 9.13 10.99
N GLY A 50 -4.11 9.89 11.65
CA GLY A 50 -3.30 10.92 10.99
C GLY A 50 -2.40 10.34 9.90
N GLU A 51 -1.75 9.21 10.17
CA GLU A 51 -0.90 8.53 9.21
C GLU A 51 -1.72 7.89 8.08
N ALA A 52 -2.82 7.22 8.41
CA ALA A 52 -3.74 6.62 7.45
C ALA A 52 -4.27 7.65 6.44
N LEU A 53 -4.66 8.83 6.91
CA LEU A 53 -5.10 9.93 6.04
C LEU A 53 -3.94 10.45 5.18
N ALA A 54 -2.75 10.65 5.75
CA ALA A 54 -1.59 11.14 5.01
C ALA A 54 -1.11 10.17 3.91
N GLN A 55 -1.17 8.85 4.17
CA GLN A 55 -0.90 7.82 3.16
C GLN A 55 -2.01 7.76 2.09
N GLY A 56 -3.27 7.93 2.50
CA GLY A 56 -4.39 8.05 1.57
C GLY A 56 -4.26 9.25 0.62
N GLU A 57 -3.85 10.41 1.12
CA GLU A 57 -3.54 11.58 0.30
C GLU A 57 -2.38 11.32 -0.67
N ALA A 58 -1.34 10.61 -0.23
CA ALA A 58 -0.24 10.23 -1.10
C ALA A 58 -0.69 9.29 -2.23
N LEU A 59 -1.56 8.31 -1.94
CA LEU A 59 -2.14 7.44 -2.96
C LEU A 59 -2.89 8.22 -4.05
N GLU A 60 -3.64 9.27 -3.68
CA GLU A 60 -4.31 10.10 -4.69
C GLU A 60 -3.30 10.85 -5.59
N VAL A 61 -2.14 11.26 -5.05
CA VAL A 61 -1.05 11.82 -5.86
C VAL A 61 -0.49 10.80 -6.85
N PHE A 62 -0.28 9.55 -6.42
CA PHE A 62 0.15 8.48 -7.32
C PHE A 62 -0.87 8.24 -8.44
N ARG A 63 -2.16 8.14 -8.10
CA ARG A 63 -3.25 7.93 -9.06
C ARG A 63 -3.41 9.07 -10.07
N ALA A 64 -3.19 10.31 -9.65
CA ALA A 64 -3.26 11.48 -10.51
C ALA A 64 -1.98 11.73 -11.33
N SER A 65 -0.91 10.95 -11.10
CA SER A 65 0.39 11.19 -11.71
C SER A 65 0.46 10.75 -13.16
N ASN A 66 1.02 11.62 -14.01
CA ASN A 66 1.45 11.29 -15.37
C ASN A 66 2.96 10.98 -15.44
N SER A 67 3.60 10.64 -14.32
CA SER A 67 5.02 10.34 -14.28
C SER A 67 5.38 9.12 -15.13
N ASP A 68 6.61 9.12 -15.67
CA ASP A 68 7.17 8.00 -16.43
C ASP A 68 7.66 6.86 -15.53
N VAL A 69 7.93 7.12 -14.23
CA VAL A 69 8.37 6.06 -13.32
C VAL A 69 7.27 5.01 -13.15
N ASN A 70 7.64 3.74 -13.30
CA ASN A 70 6.71 2.64 -13.06
C ASN A 70 6.56 2.44 -11.55
N TRP A 71 5.51 3.05 -10.98
CA TRP A 71 5.26 3.00 -9.54
C TRP A 71 4.30 1.87 -9.16
N THR A 72 4.46 1.31 -7.96
CA THR A 72 3.44 0.48 -7.31
C THR A 72 3.28 0.93 -5.87
N PHE A 73 2.04 1.20 -5.47
CA PHE A 73 1.71 1.57 -4.09
C PHE A 73 1.30 0.29 -3.34
N VAL A 74 2.07 -0.11 -2.34
CA VAL A 74 1.86 -1.39 -1.65
C VAL A 74 1.25 -1.11 -0.29
N SER A 75 -0.05 -1.39 -0.13
CA SER A 75 -0.73 -1.29 1.16
C SER A 75 -0.56 -2.59 1.94
N PRO A 76 -0.12 -2.54 3.21
CA PRO A 76 -0.16 -3.71 4.07
C PRO A 76 -1.59 -4.07 4.47
N ALA A 77 -1.75 -5.21 5.14
CA ALA A 77 -2.96 -5.56 5.87
C ALA A 77 -3.26 -4.55 7.00
N ALA A 78 -4.46 -4.61 7.58
CA ALA A 78 -4.83 -3.71 8.68
C ALA A 78 -3.93 -3.88 9.91
N GLU A 79 -3.51 -5.11 10.18
CA GLU A 79 -2.49 -5.44 11.17
C GLU A 79 -1.22 -5.93 10.47
N ILE A 80 -0.17 -5.11 10.52
CA ILE A 80 1.19 -5.54 10.20
C ILE A 80 1.96 -5.71 11.50
N PHE A 81 2.53 -6.89 11.74
CA PHE A 81 3.16 -7.21 13.03
C PHE A 81 4.58 -7.77 12.86
N PRO A 82 5.48 -7.55 13.84
CA PRO A 82 6.79 -8.17 13.84
C PRO A 82 6.67 -9.70 13.90
N GLY A 83 7.27 -10.40 12.96
CA GLY A 83 7.25 -11.85 12.91
C GLY A 83 8.03 -12.42 11.74
N ASP A 84 8.35 -13.71 11.84
CA ASP A 84 8.94 -14.48 10.75
C ASP A 84 7.92 -14.77 9.65
N LYS A 85 8.41 -15.33 8.54
CA LYS A 85 7.58 -15.81 7.44
C LYS A 85 6.56 -16.84 7.96
N GLN A 86 5.27 -16.57 7.75
CA GLN A 86 4.18 -17.46 8.18
C GLN A 86 3.63 -18.29 7.02
N GLY A 87 3.92 -17.91 5.77
CA GLY A 87 3.54 -18.71 4.61
C GLY A 87 3.05 -17.87 3.45
N GLN A 88 2.05 -18.39 2.74
CA GLN A 88 1.49 -17.75 1.55
C GLN A 88 0.64 -16.55 1.92
N TYR A 89 0.81 -15.46 1.19
CA TYR A 89 -0.05 -14.29 1.21
C TYR A 89 -0.82 -14.17 -0.10
N ARG A 90 -1.87 -13.35 -0.07
CA ARG A 90 -2.65 -12.94 -1.22
C ARG A 90 -2.30 -11.51 -1.58
N VAL A 91 -2.27 -11.25 -2.89
CA VAL A 91 -2.17 -9.91 -3.46
C VAL A 91 -3.52 -9.53 -4.03
N GLY A 92 -4.03 -8.37 -3.61
CA GLY A 92 -5.27 -7.77 -4.09
C GLY A 92 -5.03 -6.37 -4.62
N GLY A 93 -6.11 -5.67 -4.98
CA GLY A 93 -6.06 -4.27 -5.40
C GLY A 93 -6.58 -3.34 -4.30
N ASP A 94 -7.76 -2.78 -4.53
CA ASP A 94 -8.30 -1.72 -3.68
C ASP A 94 -9.02 -2.20 -2.41
N GLN A 95 -9.43 -3.46 -2.36
CA GLN A 95 -10.23 -4.01 -1.26
C GLN A 95 -9.34 -4.51 -0.12
N LEU A 96 -9.80 -4.31 1.12
CA LEU A 96 -9.17 -4.89 2.30
C LEU A 96 -9.30 -6.42 2.25
N LEU A 97 -8.16 -7.11 2.29
CA LEU A 97 -8.12 -8.56 2.36
C LEU A 97 -8.27 -9.02 3.81
N THR A 98 -9.18 -9.96 4.04
CA THR A 98 -9.42 -10.61 5.34
C THR A 98 -9.43 -12.12 5.17
N ASP A 99 -9.06 -12.85 6.23
CA ASP A 99 -9.23 -14.30 6.33
C ASP A 99 -10.71 -14.67 6.60
N SER A 100 -10.99 -15.97 6.77
CA SER A 100 -12.34 -16.47 7.05
C SER A 100 -12.90 -16.02 8.40
N GLU A 101 -12.05 -15.56 9.32
CA GLU A 101 -12.45 -15.05 10.64
C GLU A 101 -12.59 -13.51 10.62
N GLY A 102 -12.32 -12.87 9.48
CA GLY A 102 -12.41 -11.42 9.31
C GLY A 102 -11.13 -10.67 9.69
N ASN A 103 -10.02 -11.36 9.98
CA ASN A 103 -8.77 -10.69 10.33
C ASN A 103 -8.01 -10.28 9.06
N SER A 104 -7.46 -9.07 9.06
CA SER A 104 -6.55 -8.59 8.01
C SER A 104 -5.15 -8.48 8.59
N ARG A 105 -4.31 -9.48 8.33
CA ARG A 105 -2.99 -9.61 8.98
C ARG A 105 -1.89 -9.92 7.98
N ILE A 106 -0.68 -9.42 8.25
CA ILE A 106 0.55 -9.78 7.54
C ILE A 106 1.76 -9.61 8.46
N SER A 107 2.72 -10.53 8.45
CA SER A 107 4.00 -10.32 9.13
C SER A 107 4.85 -9.31 8.36
N VAL A 108 5.74 -8.59 9.05
CA VAL A 108 6.74 -7.73 8.40
C VAL A 108 7.60 -8.53 7.41
N ALA A 109 7.95 -9.78 7.73
CA ALA A 109 8.77 -10.63 6.86
C ALA A 109 8.05 -10.96 5.55
N ASP A 110 6.78 -11.37 5.58
CA ASP A 110 6.03 -11.72 4.37
C ASP A 110 5.64 -10.46 3.56
N TYR A 111 5.34 -9.34 4.23
CA TYR A 111 5.15 -8.06 3.55
C TYR A 111 6.41 -7.61 2.79
N ALA A 112 7.60 -7.82 3.39
CA ALA A 112 8.85 -7.55 2.71
C ALA A 112 9.08 -8.47 1.51
N VAL A 113 8.72 -9.76 1.60
CA VAL A 113 8.75 -10.68 0.45
C VAL A 113 7.82 -10.18 -0.65
N ALA A 114 6.60 -9.78 -0.33
CA ALA A 114 5.66 -9.24 -1.33
C ALA A 114 6.17 -7.99 -2.05
N LEU A 115 6.88 -7.10 -1.34
CA LEU A 115 7.56 -5.96 -1.96
C LEU A 115 8.67 -6.40 -2.93
N ILE A 116 9.46 -7.42 -2.58
CA ILE A 116 10.54 -7.92 -3.43
C ILE A 116 9.96 -8.66 -4.65
N ASP A 117 8.94 -9.49 -4.47
CA ASP A 117 8.27 -10.17 -5.58
C ASP A 117 7.72 -9.15 -6.60
N GLU A 118 7.04 -8.10 -6.13
CA GLU A 118 6.51 -7.05 -7.01
C GLU A 118 7.63 -6.19 -7.65
N LEU A 119 8.81 -6.12 -7.04
CA LEU A 119 9.99 -5.49 -7.65
C LEU A 119 10.56 -6.37 -8.77
N GLU A 120 10.65 -7.68 -8.55
CA GLU A 120 11.24 -8.65 -9.49
C GLU A 120 10.34 -8.93 -10.69
N TYR A 121 9.04 -9.14 -10.47
CA TYR A 121 8.09 -9.53 -11.52
C TYR A 121 7.34 -8.33 -12.13
N ALA A 122 7.20 -7.22 -11.39
CA ALA A 122 6.54 -5.99 -11.84
C ALA A 122 5.13 -6.21 -12.43
N GLU A 123 4.33 -7.06 -11.77
CA GLU A 123 3.01 -7.47 -12.26
C GLU A 123 1.95 -6.35 -12.16
N HIS A 124 2.16 -5.37 -11.27
CA HIS A 124 1.18 -4.31 -10.98
C HIS A 124 1.73 -2.92 -11.31
N PRO A 125 2.03 -2.62 -12.59
CA PRO A 125 2.55 -1.33 -12.98
C PRO A 125 1.51 -0.22 -12.81
N ARG A 126 1.92 0.88 -12.19
CA ARG A 126 1.13 2.10 -11.94
C ARG A 126 -0.20 1.83 -11.23
N GLN A 127 -0.17 0.91 -10.27
CA GLN A 127 -1.34 0.46 -9.52
C GLN A 127 -1.08 0.44 -8.02
N ARG A 128 -2.17 0.44 -7.25
CA ARG A 128 -2.12 0.06 -5.83
C ARG A 128 -2.42 -1.42 -5.69
N ILE A 129 -1.67 -2.08 -4.83
CA ILE A 129 -1.95 -3.45 -4.35
C ILE A 129 -2.16 -3.47 -2.84
N GLY A 130 -2.84 -4.52 -2.36
CA GLY A 130 -2.97 -4.86 -0.95
C GLY A 130 -2.40 -6.25 -0.68
N VAL A 131 -1.73 -6.44 0.46
CA VAL A 131 -1.10 -7.72 0.84
C VAL A 131 -1.57 -8.17 2.21
N ALA A 132 -2.11 -9.39 2.31
CA ALA A 132 -2.50 -10.04 3.56
C ALA A 132 -2.48 -11.56 3.42
N TYR A 133 -2.52 -12.30 4.53
CA TYR A 133 -2.79 -13.75 4.50
C TYR A 133 -4.17 -14.06 3.93
#